data_AF-A0A523PQL6-F1
#
_entry.id   AF-A0A523PQL6-F1
#
_cell.length_a   1.000
_cell.length_b   1.000
_cell.length_c   1.000
_cell.angle_alpha   90.00
_cell.angle_beta   90.00
_cell.angle_gamma   90.00
#
_symmetry.space_group_name_H-M   'P 1'
#
loop_
_entity.id
_entity.type
_entity.pdbx_description
1 polymer ?
#
loop_
_entity_poly.entity_id
_entity_poly.type
_entity_poly.pdbx_seq_one_letter_code
_entity_poly.pdbx_strand_id
1 'polypeptide(L)'
;MTLSKQGCQSGQCGVYARHLCVLWCYRTPIFVDAIVGPKGDAYRPQEAPGRVEAERFHAYQIEALAETDVDQLIAMTLPAFGEAFALATLMAQTAKPYMLSFVIRKNGRLLDGTPLRQVIEEIDATVAQPPTGYGVNCVHPRVFAAGLQTQRIIGTSLAERIFGLCANTSAREPEELDGLDDLDTEDPESFAASMWETYASASSKYLGGCCGTSTAHIEAIARRWSSQNRD
;
A
#
# COMPACT_ATOMS: atom_id res chain seq x y z
N MET A 1 -26.20 1.01 12.72
CA MET A 1 -26.31 1.49 14.11
C MET A 1 -25.18 2.48 14.32
N THR A 2 -25.49 3.77 14.29
CA THR A 2 -24.52 4.85 14.47
C THR A 2 -24.22 4.99 15.95
N LEU A 3 -22.99 4.71 16.38
CA LEU A 3 -22.53 4.96 17.74
C LEU A 3 -21.40 5.99 17.69
N SER A 4 -21.63 7.07 18.42
CA SER A 4 -20.83 8.29 18.48
C SER A 4 -19.47 8.07 19.12
N LYS A 5 -18.47 8.80 18.59
CA LYS A 5 -17.16 9.09 19.18
C LYS A 5 -17.25 9.43 20.68
N GLN A 6 -17.02 8.46 21.56
CA GLN A 6 -16.53 8.71 22.91
C GLN A 6 -15.56 7.57 23.30
N GLY A 7 -14.27 7.89 23.38
CA GLY A 7 -13.33 7.15 24.24
C GLY A 7 -12.45 6.06 23.64
N CYS A 8 -11.99 6.16 22.38
CA CYS A 8 -10.94 5.26 21.91
C CYS A 8 -9.61 5.63 22.59
N GLN A 9 -9.28 4.92 23.67
CA GLN A 9 -7.94 4.94 24.27
C GLN A 9 -6.97 4.19 23.33
N SER A 10 -5.73 4.65 23.25
CA SER A 10 -4.66 4.05 22.44
C SER A 10 -4.61 2.53 22.66
N GLY A 11 -4.75 1.75 21.58
CA GLY A 11 -4.76 0.27 21.61
C GLY A 11 -6.11 -0.42 21.38
N GLN A 12 -7.23 0.30 21.25
CA GLN A 12 -8.55 -0.33 21.08
C GLN A 12 -8.98 -0.62 19.63
N CYS A 13 -8.30 -0.05 18.63
CA CYS A 13 -8.69 -0.21 17.22
C CYS A 13 -8.47 -1.64 16.67
N GLY A 14 -7.34 -2.28 16.99
CA GLY A 14 -7.06 -3.65 16.54
C GLY A 14 -7.95 -4.68 17.24
N VAL A 15 -8.19 -4.49 18.54
CA VAL A 15 -9.15 -5.29 19.32
C VAL A 15 -10.56 -5.22 18.72
N TYR A 16 -11.02 -4.04 18.30
CA TYR A 16 -12.34 -3.87 17.68
C TYR A 16 -12.45 -4.60 16.32
N ALA A 17 -11.44 -4.48 15.45
CA ALA A 17 -11.41 -5.17 14.17
C ALA A 17 -11.43 -6.71 14.35
N ARG A 18 -10.68 -7.23 15.33
CA ARG A 18 -10.71 -8.65 15.69
C ARG A 18 -12.04 -9.06 16.32
N HIS A 19 -12.65 -8.20 17.14
CA HIS A 19 -13.94 -8.49 17.77
C HIS A 19 -15.07 -8.63 16.72
N LEU A 20 -15.05 -7.82 15.66
CA LEU A 20 -15.95 -7.99 14.51
C LEU A 20 -15.75 -9.34 13.81
N CYS A 21 -14.51 -9.84 13.71
CA CYS A 21 -14.24 -11.16 13.15
C CYS A 21 -14.87 -12.29 13.99
N VAL A 22 -14.67 -12.24 15.31
CA VAL A 22 -15.22 -13.23 16.25
C VAL A 22 -16.75 -13.24 16.21
N LEU A 23 -17.38 -12.08 16.08
CA LEU A 23 -18.84 -11.95 15.99
C LEU A 23 -19.42 -12.51 14.67
N TRP A 24 -18.63 -12.59 13.60
CA TRP A 24 -19.10 -12.97 12.26
C TRP A 24 -18.61 -14.35 11.77
N CYS A 25 -17.91 -15.11 12.61
CA CYS A 25 -17.54 -16.52 12.37
C CYS A 25 -16.82 -16.76 11.02
N TYR A 26 -15.98 -15.82 10.58
CA TYR A 26 -15.14 -16.03 9.39
C TYR A 26 -14.09 -17.13 9.68
N ARG A 27 -14.00 -18.13 8.80
CA ARG A 27 -12.93 -19.15 8.83
C ARG A 27 -11.60 -18.66 8.25
N THR A 28 -11.57 -17.43 7.72
CA THR A 28 -10.40 -16.85 7.06
C THR A 28 -9.61 -16.00 8.07
N PRO A 29 -8.28 -16.18 8.20
CA PRO A 29 -7.45 -15.29 8.99
C PRO A 29 -7.61 -13.83 8.52
N ILE A 30 -7.78 -12.91 9.47
CA ILE A 30 -7.81 -11.47 9.21
C ILE A 30 -6.51 -10.87 9.74
N PHE A 31 -5.84 -10.11 8.87
CA PHE A 31 -4.66 -9.32 9.21
C PHE A 31 -5.07 -7.86 9.35
N VAL A 32 -4.50 -7.19 10.36
CA VAL A 32 -4.74 -5.79 10.67
C VAL A 32 -3.42 -5.03 10.58
N ASP A 33 -3.38 -4.07 9.66
CA ASP A 33 -2.21 -3.23 9.42
C ASP A 33 -2.42 -1.84 10.00
N ALA A 34 -1.39 -1.29 10.67
CA ALA A 34 -1.37 0.12 11.02
C ALA A 34 -0.70 0.94 9.90
N ILE A 35 -1.43 1.90 9.35
CA ILE A 35 -0.98 2.70 8.20
C ILE A 35 -0.28 3.98 8.65
N VAL A 36 0.88 4.26 8.06
CA VAL A 36 1.61 5.54 8.12
C VAL A 36 1.63 6.15 6.72
N GLY A 37 1.18 7.40 6.58
CA GLY A 37 1.25 8.14 5.31
C GLY A 37 2.54 8.98 5.21
N PRO A 38 2.81 9.60 4.05
CA PRO A 38 3.86 10.60 3.95
C PRO A 38 3.51 11.84 4.79
N LYS A 39 4.53 12.63 5.15
CA LYS A 39 4.37 13.88 5.91
C LYS A 39 3.63 14.95 5.10
N GLY A 40 4.01 15.11 3.84
CA GLY A 40 3.44 16.09 2.91
C GLY A 40 2.31 15.51 2.07
N ASP A 41 1.85 16.28 1.09
CA ASP A 41 0.92 15.76 0.07
C ASP A 41 1.62 14.64 -0.73
N ALA A 42 0.99 13.46 -0.75
CA ALA A 42 1.48 12.27 -1.43
C ALA A 42 1.62 12.42 -2.95
N TYR A 43 1.08 13.49 -3.54
CA TYR A 43 1.21 13.80 -4.97
C TYR A 43 2.10 15.01 -5.26
N ARG A 44 2.73 15.59 -4.22
CA ARG A 44 3.70 16.69 -4.33
C ARG A 44 5.05 16.25 -3.76
N PRO A 45 5.86 15.50 -4.52
CA PRO A 45 7.11 14.92 -4.02
C PRO A 45 8.13 15.97 -3.53
N GLN A 46 7.99 17.24 -3.91
CA GLN A 46 8.82 18.33 -3.42
C GLN A 46 8.54 18.70 -1.95
N GLU A 47 7.38 18.30 -1.41
CA GLU A 47 7.04 18.45 0.01
C GLU A 47 7.62 17.32 0.87
N ALA A 48 8.15 16.26 0.26
CA ALA A 48 8.70 15.13 0.99
C ALA A 48 9.96 15.55 1.78
N PRO A 49 10.00 15.30 3.10
CA PRO A 49 11.15 15.67 3.92
C PRO A 49 12.41 14.86 3.55
N GLY A 50 13.57 15.46 3.81
CA GLY A 50 14.83 14.71 3.83
C GLY A 50 14.86 13.71 4.99
N ARG A 51 15.78 12.74 4.92
CA ARG A 51 15.83 11.59 5.85
C ARG A 51 15.77 11.97 7.34
N VAL A 52 16.63 12.88 7.80
CA VAL A 52 16.70 13.26 9.23
C VAL A 52 15.41 13.91 9.71
N GLU A 53 14.78 14.74 8.87
CA GLU A 53 13.51 15.38 9.20
C GLU A 53 12.37 14.36 9.21
N ALA A 54 12.36 13.45 8.23
CA ALA A 54 11.39 12.36 8.14
C ALA A 54 11.48 11.44 9.38
N GLU A 55 12.69 11.07 9.79
CA GLU A 55 12.92 10.25 10.99
C GLU A 55 12.35 10.95 12.24
N ARG A 56 12.65 12.24 12.42
CA ARG A 56 12.11 13.01 13.55
C ARG A 56 10.58 13.13 13.52
N PHE A 57 10.00 13.32 12.35
CA PHE A 57 8.55 13.52 12.20
C PHE A 57 7.77 12.24 12.47
N HIS A 58 8.21 11.11 11.91
CA HIS A 58 7.47 9.84 11.95
C HIS A 58 7.73 9.01 13.21
N ALA A 59 8.82 9.27 13.96
CA ALA A 59 9.21 8.47 15.12
C ALA A 59 8.07 8.24 16.12
N TYR A 60 7.42 9.32 16.59
CA TYR A 60 6.36 9.21 17.58
C TYR A 60 5.17 8.36 17.09
N GLN A 61 4.75 8.54 15.84
CA GLN A 61 3.64 7.77 15.27
C GLN A 61 4.00 6.29 15.14
N ILE A 62 5.20 5.99 14.64
CA ILE A 62 5.66 4.60 14.46
C ILE A 62 5.80 3.90 15.82
N GLU A 63 6.40 4.55 16.81
CA GLU A 63 6.52 4.03 18.18
C GLU A 63 5.14 3.73 18.77
N ALA A 64 4.21 4.69 18.70
CA ALA A 64 2.86 4.51 19.23
C ALA A 64 2.07 3.39 18.51
N LEU A 65 2.20 3.25 17.19
CA LEU A 65 1.54 2.19 16.43
C LEU A 65 2.17 0.81 16.72
N ALA A 66 3.49 0.75 16.91
CA ALA A 66 4.19 -0.49 17.22
C ALA A 66 3.77 -1.11 18.56
N GLU A 67 3.32 -0.29 19.51
CA GLU A 67 2.80 -0.73 20.81
C GLU A 67 1.37 -1.31 20.75
N THR A 68 0.70 -1.21 19.60
CA THR A 68 -0.66 -1.76 19.42
C THR A 68 -0.67 -3.25 19.06
N ASP A 69 -1.85 -3.85 19.05
CA ASP A 69 -2.08 -5.27 18.73
C ASP A 69 -2.22 -5.58 17.22
N VAL A 70 -1.84 -4.62 16.37
CA VAL A 70 -1.77 -4.81 14.91
C VAL A 70 -0.75 -5.87 14.53
N ASP A 71 -1.00 -6.56 13.42
CA ASP A 71 -0.16 -7.64 12.91
C ASP A 71 1.11 -7.10 12.25
N GLN A 72 1.02 -5.95 11.56
CA GLN A 72 2.15 -5.28 10.94
C GLN A 72 1.96 -3.76 10.83
N LEU A 73 3.06 -3.05 10.58
CA LEU A 73 3.04 -1.66 10.15
C LEU A 73 3.10 -1.59 8.63
N ILE A 74 2.48 -0.58 8.03
CA ILE A 74 2.64 -0.31 6.60
C ILE A 74 2.75 1.19 6.35
N ALA A 75 3.81 1.60 5.67
CA ALA A 75 3.88 2.96 5.13
C ALA A 75 3.32 2.96 3.71
N MET A 76 2.35 3.81 3.40
CA MET A 76 1.63 3.79 2.11
C MET A 76 1.64 5.13 1.39
N THR A 77 1.53 5.05 0.05
CA THR A 77 1.49 6.20 -0.86
C THR A 77 2.76 7.04 -0.79
N LEU A 78 3.91 6.39 -0.65
CA LEU A 78 5.20 7.09 -0.54
C LEU A 78 5.65 7.64 -1.90
N PRO A 79 5.80 8.97 -2.06
CA PRO A 79 6.13 9.57 -3.35
C PRO A 79 7.63 9.77 -3.58
N ALA A 80 8.44 9.65 -2.53
CA ALA A 80 9.85 10.00 -2.56
C ALA A 80 10.72 9.01 -1.77
N PHE A 81 11.95 8.81 -2.26
CA PHE A 81 12.87 7.82 -1.71
C PHE A 81 13.40 8.21 -0.32
N GLY A 82 13.77 9.47 -0.10
CA GLY A 82 14.37 9.92 1.15
C GLY A 82 13.48 9.67 2.38
N GLU A 83 12.19 9.96 2.26
CA GLU A 83 11.20 9.70 3.30
C GLU A 83 10.92 8.20 3.46
N ALA A 84 10.82 7.45 2.36
CA ALA A 84 10.65 6.00 2.42
C ALA A 84 11.81 5.30 3.15
N PHE A 85 13.05 5.73 2.91
CA PHE A 85 14.22 5.19 3.59
C PHE A 85 14.19 5.49 5.10
N ALA A 86 13.80 6.70 5.48
CA ALA A 86 13.63 7.08 6.89
C ALA A 86 12.59 6.20 7.59
N LEU A 87 11.41 6.04 6.97
CA LEU A 87 10.35 5.17 7.48
C LEU A 87 10.82 3.72 7.62
N ALA A 88 11.55 3.21 6.62
CA ALA A 88 12.15 1.88 6.69
C ALA A 88 13.11 1.74 7.87
N THR A 89 13.97 2.75 8.07
CA THR A 89 14.95 2.78 9.17
C THR A 89 14.27 2.78 10.53
N LEU A 90 13.19 3.56 10.71
CA LEU A 90 12.43 3.62 11.95
C LEU A 90 11.64 2.33 12.21
N MET A 91 10.89 1.85 11.20
CA MET A 91 10.06 0.65 11.35
C MET A 91 10.92 -0.60 11.64
N ALA A 92 12.13 -0.68 11.08
CA ALA A 92 13.11 -1.74 11.37
C ALA A 92 13.63 -1.75 12.81
N GLN A 93 13.48 -0.65 13.56
CA GLN A 93 13.82 -0.58 14.99
C GLN A 93 12.70 -1.12 15.88
N THR A 94 11.50 -1.31 15.32
CA THR A 94 10.37 -1.91 16.02
C THR A 94 10.44 -3.44 15.98
N ALA A 95 9.74 -4.11 16.88
CA ALA A 95 9.59 -5.57 16.85
C ALA A 95 8.49 -6.06 15.89
N LYS A 96 7.82 -5.14 15.18
CA LYS A 96 6.69 -5.46 14.29
C LYS A 96 7.18 -5.72 12.87
N PRO A 97 6.64 -6.72 12.15
CA PRO A 97 6.79 -6.80 10.69
C PRO A 97 6.29 -5.51 10.05
N TYR A 98 6.88 -5.16 8.91
CA TYR A 98 6.48 -3.95 8.21
C TYR A 98 6.62 -4.03 6.70
N MET A 99 5.85 -3.21 6.01
CA MET A 99 5.85 -3.08 4.55
C MET A 99 5.91 -1.61 4.13
N LEU A 100 6.41 -1.37 2.93
CA LEU A 100 6.39 -0.05 2.30
C LEU A 100 5.63 -0.14 0.97
N SER A 101 4.75 0.83 0.70
CA SER A 101 3.96 0.89 -0.53
C SER A 101 4.10 2.25 -1.19
N PHE A 102 4.39 2.23 -2.48
CA PHE A 102 4.75 3.42 -3.26
C PHE A 102 3.64 3.83 -4.22
N VAL A 103 3.57 5.12 -4.52
CA VAL A 103 2.90 5.63 -5.71
C VAL A 103 3.95 5.80 -6.81
N ILE A 104 3.67 5.28 -8.00
CA ILE A 104 4.62 5.26 -9.12
C ILE A 104 3.98 5.81 -10.39
N ARG A 105 4.82 6.25 -11.32
CA ARG A 105 4.43 6.60 -12.69
C ARG A 105 4.46 5.37 -13.58
N LYS A 106 3.89 5.48 -14.79
CA LYS A 106 3.89 4.40 -15.81
C LYS A 106 5.28 3.84 -16.15
N ASN A 107 6.34 4.62 -15.97
CA ASN A 107 7.72 4.17 -16.19
C ASN A 107 8.34 3.44 -14.99
N GLY A 108 7.59 3.25 -13.90
CA GLY A 108 8.01 2.56 -12.68
C GLY A 108 8.97 3.36 -11.79
N ARG A 109 8.99 4.68 -11.93
CA ARG A 109 9.64 5.59 -10.98
C ARG A 109 8.63 6.10 -9.95
N LEU A 110 9.09 6.36 -8.73
CA LEU A 110 8.36 7.15 -7.75
C LEU A 110 8.10 8.56 -8.30
N LEU A 111 7.24 9.34 -7.64
CA LEU A 111 6.90 10.69 -8.11
C LEU A 111 8.09 11.65 -8.06
N ASP A 112 9.04 11.46 -7.14
CA ASP A 112 10.33 12.17 -7.10
C ASP A 112 11.30 11.77 -8.24
N GLY A 113 10.92 10.79 -9.06
CA GLY A 113 11.71 10.29 -10.17
C GLY A 113 12.66 9.15 -9.83
N THR A 114 12.78 8.72 -8.57
CA THR A 114 13.66 7.60 -8.20
C THR A 114 13.10 6.29 -8.76
N PRO A 115 13.91 5.45 -9.45
CA PRO A 115 13.46 4.14 -9.93
C PRO A 115 13.01 3.22 -8.79
N LEU A 116 11.83 2.61 -8.89
CA LEU A 116 11.31 1.68 -7.88
C LEU A 116 12.31 0.54 -7.58
N ARG A 117 12.97 0.04 -8.62
CA ARG A 117 14.04 -0.96 -8.49
C ARG A 117 15.13 -0.51 -7.52
N GLN A 118 15.66 0.70 -7.75
CA GLN A 118 16.74 1.26 -6.94
C GLN A 118 16.29 1.46 -5.49
N VAL A 119 15.06 1.93 -5.27
CA VAL A 119 14.52 2.10 -3.92
C VAL A 119 14.54 0.80 -3.14
N ILE A 120 14.04 -0.28 -3.73
CA ILE A 120 13.96 -1.58 -3.07
C ILE A 120 15.35 -2.15 -2.81
N GLU A 121 16.22 -2.13 -3.82
CA GLU A 121 17.59 -2.65 -3.72
C GLU A 121 18.38 -1.92 -2.61
N GLU A 122 18.28 -0.60 -2.54
CA GLU A 122 19.01 0.20 -1.55
C GLU A 122 18.46 0.00 -0.12
N ILE A 123 17.14 -0.11 0.04
CA ILE A 123 16.53 -0.38 1.36
C ILE A 123 16.90 -1.79 1.83
N ASP A 124 16.73 -2.80 0.98
CA ASP A 124 17.05 -4.20 1.32
C ASP A 124 18.55 -4.38 1.66
N ALA A 125 19.43 -3.61 1.03
CA ALA A 125 20.88 -3.68 1.27
C ALA A 125 21.34 -2.93 2.53
N THR A 126 20.62 -1.88 2.96
CA THR A 126 21.15 -0.92 3.94
C THR A 126 20.41 -0.94 5.28
N VAL A 127 19.11 -1.24 5.28
CA VAL A 127 18.32 -1.24 6.51
C VAL A 127 18.57 -2.52 7.29
N ALA A 128 18.77 -2.40 8.61
CA ALA A 128 19.18 -3.51 9.47
C ALA A 128 18.21 -4.72 9.43
N GLN A 129 16.91 -4.45 9.32
CA GLN A 129 15.88 -5.44 9.05
C GLN A 129 15.06 -4.95 7.86
N PRO A 130 15.24 -5.52 6.65
CA PRO A 130 14.47 -5.11 5.49
C PRO A 130 12.95 -5.33 5.67
N PRO A 131 12.10 -4.58 4.91
CA PRO A 131 10.66 -4.78 4.92
C PRO A 131 10.28 -6.23 4.59
N THR A 132 9.18 -6.73 5.12
CA THR A 132 8.66 -8.06 4.75
C THR A 132 8.40 -8.16 3.24
N GLY A 133 7.93 -7.06 2.65
CA GLY A 133 7.82 -6.88 1.21
C GLY A 133 7.40 -5.45 0.88
N TYR A 134 7.18 -5.21 -0.40
CA TYR A 134 6.82 -3.91 -0.94
C TYR A 134 5.48 -3.97 -1.66
N GLY A 135 4.73 -2.88 -1.59
CA GLY A 135 3.50 -2.67 -2.34
C GLY A 135 3.64 -1.56 -3.36
N VAL A 136 2.65 -1.48 -4.23
CA VAL A 136 2.33 -0.26 -4.95
C VAL A 136 0.88 0.08 -4.65
N ASN A 137 0.56 1.35 -4.48
CA ASN A 137 -0.82 1.77 -4.27
C ASN A 137 -1.13 3.09 -4.96
N CYS A 138 -2.43 3.36 -5.07
CA CYS A 138 -2.98 4.54 -5.71
C CYS A 138 -2.57 4.73 -7.17
N VAL A 139 -2.30 3.63 -7.86
CA VAL A 139 -2.11 3.58 -9.31
C VAL A 139 -3.03 2.54 -9.92
N HIS A 140 -3.37 2.71 -11.19
CA HIS A 140 -4.16 1.73 -11.91
C HIS A 140 -3.37 0.43 -12.16
N PRO A 141 -4.03 -0.75 -12.28
CA PRO A 141 -3.37 -2.02 -12.58
C PRO A 141 -2.48 -1.98 -13.83
N ARG A 142 -2.91 -1.25 -14.87
CA ARG A 142 -2.11 -1.05 -16.09
C ARG A 142 -0.84 -0.22 -15.87
N VAL A 143 -0.89 0.79 -15.00
CA VAL A 143 0.27 1.62 -14.65
C VAL A 143 1.27 0.78 -13.85
N PHE A 144 0.78 -0.01 -12.89
CA PHE A 144 1.58 -0.96 -12.14
C PHE A 144 2.32 -1.95 -13.05
N ALA A 145 1.58 -2.66 -13.92
CA ALA A 145 2.16 -3.64 -14.84
C ALA A 145 3.21 -3.00 -15.78
N ALA A 146 2.90 -1.84 -16.37
CA ALA A 146 3.82 -1.12 -17.24
C ALA A 146 5.09 -0.66 -16.48
N GLY A 147 4.94 -0.22 -15.24
CA GLY A 147 6.05 0.20 -14.39
C GLY A 147 7.00 -0.95 -14.07
N LEU A 148 6.46 -2.09 -13.63
CA LEU A 148 7.26 -3.29 -13.35
C LEU A 148 7.99 -3.80 -14.60
N GLN A 149 7.32 -3.80 -15.75
CA GLN A 149 7.92 -4.18 -17.03
C GLN A 149 9.06 -3.22 -17.43
N THR A 150 8.82 -1.91 -17.34
CA THR A 150 9.80 -0.87 -17.70
C THR A 150 11.05 -0.96 -16.83
N GLN A 151 10.88 -1.19 -15.53
CA GLN A 151 11.96 -1.39 -14.57
C GLN A 151 12.58 -2.81 -14.62
N ARG A 152 12.13 -3.65 -15.56
CA ARG A 152 12.56 -5.04 -15.76
C ARG A 152 12.48 -5.89 -14.49
N ILE A 153 11.47 -5.65 -13.66
CA ILE A 153 11.29 -6.33 -12.37
C ILE A 153 10.73 -7.73 -12.58
N ILE A 154 9.80 -7.89 -13.53
CA ILE A 154 9.15 -9.16 -13.85
C ILE A 154 10.20 -10.23 -14.20
N GLY A 155 10.10 -11.40 -13.58
CA GLY A 155 11.02 -12.53 -13.79
C GLY A 155 12.37 -12.42 -13.07
N THR A 156 12.55 -11.43 -12.20
CA THR A 156 13.73 -11.29 -11.33
C THR A 156 13.39 -11.61 -9.88
N SER A 157 14.39 -11.87 -9.03
CA SER A 157 14.18 -12.03 -7.58
C SER A 157 13.51 -10.81 -6.94
N LEU A 158 13.66 -9.63 -7.55
CA LEU A 158 13.00 -8.41 -7.09
C LEU A 158 11.47 -8.49 -7.23
N ALA A 159 10.94 -9.25 -8.19
CA ALA A 159 9.50 -9.46 -8.32
C ALA A 159 8.92 -10.16 -7.07
N GLU A 160 9.68 -11.06 -6.45
CA GLU A 160 9.25 -11.76 -5.23
C GLU A 160 9.14 -10.83 -4.02
N ARG A 161 9.82 -9.67 -4.08
CA ARG A 161 9.72 -8.60 -3.07
C ARG A 161 8.48 -7.73 -3.25
N ILE A 162 7.86 -7.71 -4.43
CA ILE A 162 6.61 -6.96 -4.70
C ILE A 162 5.41 -7.83 -4.33
N PHE A 163 4.78 -7.52 -3.22
CA PHE A 163 3.72 -8.33 -2.62
C PHE A 163 2.32 -7.97 -3.12
N GLY A 164 2.08 -6.79 -3.68
CA GLY A 164 0.72 -6.50 -4.13
C GLY A 164 0.45 -5.09 -4.55
N LEU A 165 -0.82 -4.89 -4.88
CA LEU A 165 -1.36 -3.64 -5.41
C LEU A 165 -2.65 -3.27 -4.68
N CYS A 166 -2.70 -2.06 -4.11
CA CYS A 166 -3.94 -1.39 -3.71
C CYS A 166 -4.28 -0.32 -4.75
N ALA A 167 -5.10 -0.68 -5.74
CA ALA A 167 -5.22 0.07 -6.99
C ALA A 167 -6.16 1.27 -6.93
N ASN A 168 -5.82 2.31 -7.70
CA ASN A 168 -6.75 3.38 -8.08
C ASN A 168 -7.60 2.91 -9.27
N THR A 169 -8.89 3.24 -9.28
CA THR A 169 -9.81 2.91 -10.38
C THR A 169 -9.54 3.71 -11.65
N SER A 170 -8.92 4.88 -11.55
CA SER A 170 -8.53 5.68 -12.72
C SER A 170 -7.15 5.31 -13.22
N ALA A 171 -7.03 5.17 -14.56
CA ALA A 171 -5.77 4.98 -15.27
C ALA A 171 -4.98 6.27 -15.53
N ARG A 172 -5.50 7.43 -15.13
CA ARG A 172 -4.85 8.73 -15.30
C ARG A 172 -3.72 8.93 -14.28
N GLU A 173 -2.76 9.78 -14.63
CA GLU A 173 -1.72 10.21 -13.69
C GLU A 173 -2.32 11.13 -12.61
N PRO A 174 -1.72 11.22 -11.41
CA PRO A 174 -2.27 12.02 -10.32
C PRO A 174 -2.55 13.48 -10.69
N GLU A 175 -1.67 14.08 -11.50
CA GLU A 175 -1.81 15.48 -11.93
C GLU A 175 -3.01 15.70 -12.88
N GLU A 176 -3.50 14.65 -13.55
CA GLU A 176 -4.67 14.71 -14.41
C GLU A 176 -5.99 14.52 -13.64
N LEU A 177 -5.90 14.02 -12.40
CA LEU A 177 -7.03 13.82 -11.50
C LEU A 177 -7.25 15.02 -10.58
N ASP A 178 -6.20 15.80 -10.33
CA ASP A 178 -6.28 16.99 -9.49
C ASP A 178 -7.21 18.04 -10.12
N GLY A 179 -8.18 18.52 -9.33
CA GLY A 179 -9.14 19.53 -9.75
C GLY A 179 -10.25 19.05 -10.69
N LEU A 180 -10.44 17.74 -10.89
CA LEU A 180 -11.62 17.24 -11.61
C LEU A 180 -12.91 17.49 -10.81
N ASP A 181 -13.95 17.97 -11.50
CA ASP A 181 -15.27 18.19 -10.91
C ASP A 181 -16.01 16.86 -10.61
N ASP A 182 -15.78 15.87 -11.46
CA ASP A 182 -16.38 14.53 -11.38
C ASP A 182 -15.35 13.47 -11.03
N LEU A 183 -15.78 12.45 -10.28
CA LEU A 183 -14.96 11.29 -9.99
C LEU A 183 -14.71 10.47 -11.26
N ASP A 184 -13.47 10.44 -11.74
CA ASP A 184 -13.03 9.51 -12.78
C ASP A 184 -12.84 8.11 -12.17
N THR A 185 -13.75 7.19 -12.48
CA THR A 185 -13.72 5.82 -11.95
C THR A 185 -14.11 4.80 -13.02
N GLU A 186 -13.41 3.67 -13.04
CA GLU A 186 -13.79 2.48 -13.78
C GLU A 186 -14.95 1.75 -13.08
N ASP A 187 -15.73 0.95 -13.81
CA ASP A 187 -16.77 0.13 -13.20
C ASP A 187 -16.19 -1.08 -12.45
N PRO A 188 -16.90 -1.62 -11.43
CA PRO A 188 -16.39 -2.72 -10.60
C PRO A 188 -15.93 -3.98 -11.33
N GLU A 189 -16.62 -4.40 -12.40
CA GLU A 189 -16.33 -5.68 -13.06
C GLU A 189 -15.14 -5.55 -14.02
N SER A 190 -15.05 -4.43 -14.75
CA SER A 190 -13.86 -4.10 -15.56
C SER A 190 -12.62 -3.94 -14.68
N PHE A 191 -12.76 -3.26 -13.53
CA PHE A 191 -11.68 -3.10 -12.56
C PHE A 191 -11.21 -4.44 -11.98
N ALA A 192 -12.15 -5.31 -11.60
CA ALA A 192 -11.82 -6.64 -11.11
C ALA A 192 -11.11 -7.50 -12.16
N ALA A 193 -11.46 -7.36 -13.45
CA ALA A 193 -10.75 -8.02 -14.54
C ALA A 193 -9.29 -7.56 -14.65
N SER A 194 -9.05 -6.24 -14.64
CA SER A 194 -7.70 -5.65 -14.66
C SER A 194 -6.86 -6.07 -13.44
N MET A 195 -7.48 -6.13 -12.26
CA MET A 195 -6.82 -6.60 -11.03
C MET A 195 -6.41 -8.07 -11.13
N TRP A 196 -7.27 -8.93 -11.67
CA TRP A 196 -6.98 -10.35 -11.85
C TRP A 196 -5.81 -10.60 -12.81
N GLU A 197 -5.77 -9.91 -13.95
CA GLU A 197 -4.66 -10.00 -14.91
C GLU A 197 -3.34 -9.59 -14.25
N THR A 198 -3.38 -8.54 -13.43
CA THR A 198 -2.22 -8.09 -12.66
C THR A 198 -1.73 -9.15 -11.70
N TYR A 199 -2.63 -9.73 -10.89
CA TYR A 199 -2.30 -10.82 -9.98
C TYR A 199 -1.65 -12.01 -10.69
N ALA A 200 -2.26 -12.46 -11.80
CA ALA A 200 -1.78 -13.60 -12.57
C ALA A 200 -0.39 -13.37 -13.19
N SER A 201 -0.12 -12.13 -13.63
CA SER A 201 1.14 -11.76 -14.30
C SER A 201 2.30 -11.44 -13.36
N ALA A 202 2.01 -10.90 -12.17
CA ALA A 202 3.01 -10.36 -11.24
C ALA A 202 3.20 -11.23 -9.98
N SER A 203 2.47 -12.36 -9.87
CA SER A 203 2.48 -13.23 -8.69
C SER A 203 2.27 -12.46 -7.38
N SER A 204 1.41 -11.44 -7.42
CA SER A 204 1.06 -10.64 -6.25
C SER A 204 0.48 -11.52 -5.15
N LYS A 205 0.73 -11.19 -3.89
CA LYS A 205 0.20 -11.89 -2.71
C LYS A 205 -1.11 -11.27 -2.21
N TYR A 206 -1.33 -9.98 -2.47
CA TYR A 206 -2.59 -9.32 -2.16
C TYR A 206 -3.03 -8.35 -3.26
N LEU A 207 -4.34 -8.11 -3.31
CA LEU A 207 -5.02 -7.16 -4.17
C LEU A 207 -6.00 -6.36 -3.32
N GLY A 208 -6.00 -5.04 -3.49
CA GLY A 208 -6.88 -4.15 -2.75
C GLY A 208 -7.28 -2.91 -3.55
N GLY A 209 -8.07 -2.06 -2.91
CA GLY A 209 -8.52 -0.79 -3.49
C GLY A 209 -7.88 0.42 -2.82
N CYS A 210 -7.80 1.51 -3.56
CA CYS A 210 -7.37 2.84 -3.12
C CYS A 210 -8.40 3.88 -3.60
N CYS A 211 -7.96 5.05 -4.07
CA CYS A 211 -8.85 6.11 -4.55
C CYS A 211 -9.81 5.61 -5.65
N GLY A 212 -11.06 6.08 -5.58
CA GLY A 212 -12.16 5.71 -6.48
C GLY A 212 -12.79 4.33 -6.22
N THR A 213 -12.16 3.47 -5.40
CA THR A 213 -12.75 2.17 -5.07
C THR A 213 -13.87 2.27 -4.05
N SER A 214 -14.80 1.32 -4.14
CA SER A 214 -15.94 1.16 -3.23
C SER A 214 -16.12 -0.31 -2.87
N THR A 215 -17.04 -0.62 -1.94
CA THR A 215 -17.37 -2.00 -1.59
C THR A 215 -17.73 -2.86 -2.80
N ALA A 216 -18.43 -2.29 -3.80
CA ALA A 216 -18.76 -3.01 -5.03
C ALA A 216 -17.52 -3.47 -5.82
N HIS A 217 -16.46 -2.66 -5.84
CA HIS A 217 -15.18 -3.01 -6.47
C HIS A 217 -14.48 -4.14 -5.72
N ILE A 218 -14.43 -4.05 -4.38
CA ILE A 218 -13.80 -5.08 -3.54
C ILE A 218 -14.57 -6.41 -3.66
N GLU A 219 -15.90 -6.37 -3.68
CA GLU A 219 -16.72 -7.56 -3.92
C GLU A 219 -16.49 -8.18 -5.29
N ALA A 220 -16.37 -7.36 -6.35
CA ALA A 220 -16.08 -7.85 -7.69
C ALA A 220 -14.70 -8.55 -7.76
N ILE A 221 -13.67 -7.97 -7.13
CA ILE A 221 -12.34 -8.61 -6.99
C ILE A 221 -12.47 -9.95 -6.25
N ALA A 222 -13.16 -9.98 -5.11
CA ALA A 222 -13.33 -11.19 -4.31
C ALA A 222 -14.11 -12.28 -5.06
N ARG A 223 -15.23 -11.94 -5.72
CA ARG A 223 -16.01 -12.87 -6.55
C ARG A 223 -15.14 -13.47 -7.65
N ARG A 224 -14.37 -12.64 -8.35
CA ARG A 224 -13.49 -13.09 -9.42
C ARG A 224 -12.40 -14.03 -8.89
N TRP A 225 -11.74 -13.65 -7.80
CA TRP A 225 -10.76 -14.50 -7.12
C TRP A 225 -11.32 -15.88 -6.77
N SER A 226 -12.48 -15.92 -6.08
CA SER A 226 -13.13 -17.17 -5.69
C SER A 226 -13.60 -18.00 -6.88
N SER A 227 -13.92 -17.37 -8.01
CA SER A 227 -14.30 -18.11 -9.22
C SER A 227 -13.13 -18.80 -9.91
N GLN A 228 -11.93 -18.22 -9.82
CA GLN A 228 -10.72 -18.67 -10.53
C GLN A 228 -9.80 -19.54 -9.67
N ASN A 229 -9.90 -19.46 -8.34
CA ASN A 229 -9.13 -20.28 -7.38
C ASN A 229 -10.03 -21.30 -6.65
N ARG A 230 -11.08 -21.77 -7.33
CA ARG A 230 -11.89 -22.89 -6.86
C ARG A 230 -11.14 -24.18 -7.20
N ASP A 231 -10.08 -24.46 -6.43
CA ASP A 231 -9.43 -25.76 -6.22
C ASP A 231 -8.35 -25.64 -5.13
#